data_AF-A0A1F2YDQ9-F1
#
_entry.id   AF-A0A1F2YDQ9-F1
#
_cell.length_a   1.000
_cell.length_b   1.000
_cell.length_c   1.000
_cell.angle_alpha   90.00
_cell.angle_beta   90.00
_cell.angle_gamma   90.00
#
_symmetry.space_group_name_H-M   'P 1'
#
loop_
_entity.id
_entity.type
_entity.pdbx_description
1 polymer ?
#
loop_
_entity_poly.entity_id
_entity_poly.type
_entity_poly.pdbx_seq_one_letter_code
_entity_poly.pdbx_strand_id
1 'polypeptide(L)'
;MRDASEGGKPQISETAPHARIGRLLPVVTLYLASLAACGSQTAPPPSIPADAVQGLNASSTRVLAAIDVADDALAPDELTSILEDAEYTSGAERTFTGGGDIRSVTVRVLKFRSASGGQSYLDWLDGHAGEILGTVDLSTTIGIDGAKAPVYGHLPGGCCPKEVPVYLTGWSDGAKIVTVLVLGPAADERAVASLAAEVHRATGGSEGDA
;
A
#
# COMPACT_ATOMS: atom_id res chain seq x y z
N MET A 1 14.85 -40.52 -45.68
CA MET A 1 15.85 -41.32 -44.93
C MET A 1 15.35 -41.30 -43.49
N ARG A 2 14.77 -42.38 -42.92
CA ARG A 2 15.45 -43.60 -42.39
C ARG A 2 16.54 -43.17 -41.40
N ASP A 3 16.55 -43.45 -40.09
CA ASP A 3 16.07 -44.56 -39.23
C ASP A 3 15.86 -44.00 -37.79
N ALA A 4 14.93 -44.39 -36.91
CA ALA A 4 14.64 -45.67 -36.23
C ALA A 4 15.80 -46.26 -35.41
N SER A 5 15.64 -46.34 -34.07
CA SER A 5 16.11 -47.43 -33.16
C SER A 5 15.99 -46.94 -31.70
N GLU A 6 14.97 -47.27 -30.92
CA GLU A 6 14.73 -48.53 -30.17
C GLU A 6 15.85 -48.96 -29.19
N GLY A 7 15.42 -49.20 -27.93
CA GLY A 7 15.78 -50.42 -27.19
C GLY A 7 16.71 -50.25 -25.98
N GLY A 8 16.22 -50.60 -24.79
CA GLY A 8 17.13 -50.88 -23.66
C GLY A 8 16.56 -50.90 -22.23
N LYS A 9 15.65 -51.82 -21.91
CA LYS A 9 15.52 -52.43 -20.55
C LYS A 9 15.62 -53.95 -20.76
N PRO A 10 16.39 -54.70 -19.96
CA PRO A 10 15.87 -55.23 -18.67
C PRO A 10 16.95 -55.47 -17.57
N GLN A 11 16.54 -55.52 -16.28
CA GLN A 11 16.65 -56.64 -15.28
C GLN A 11 18.09 -57.20 -15.06
N ILE A 12 18.58 -57.52 -13.86
CA ILE A 12 18.14 -58.58 -12.92
C ILE A 12 18.91 -58.45 -11.57
N SER A 13 18.19 -58.75 -10.48
CA SER A 13 18.51 -59.59 -9.30
C SER A 13 19.84 -59.50 -8.54
N GLU A 14 19.80 -59.48 -7.20
CA GLU A 14 20.05 -60.65 -6.32
C GLU A 14 19.86 -60.31 -4.81
N THR A 15 19.87 -61.33 -3.98
CA THR A 15 19.06 -61.62 -2.77
C THR A 15 19.75 -61.53 -1.39
N ALA A 16 18.94 -61.25 -0.35
CA ALA A 16 18.92 -61.80 1.03
C ALA A 16 20.08 -61.44 2.02
N PRO A 17 20.02 -61.76 3.36
CA PRO A 17 18.95 -62.34 4.20
C PRO A 17 18.67 -61.66 5.59
N HIS A 18 17.55 -62.09 6.19
CA HIS A 18 17.21 -62.27 7.62
C HIS A 18 17.92 -61.46 8.73
N ALA A 19 17.14 -60.82 9.62
CA ALA A 19 16.84 -61.39 10.95
C ALA A 19 16.04 -60.44 11.88
N ARG A 20 15.32 -61.11 12.80
CA ARG A 20 14.83 -60.68 14.12
C ARG A 20 13.43 -60.06 14.24
N ILE A 21 12.52 -60.98 14.52
CA ILE A 21 11.29 -60.82 15.30
C ILE A 21 11.60 -60.15 16.64
N GLY A 22 10.91 -59.04 16.93
CA GLY A 22 10.87 -58.38 18.24
C GLY A 22 9.48 -57.80 18.47
N ARG A 23 8.75 -58.38 19.43
CA ARG A 23 7.45 -57.92 19.94
C ARG A 23 7.51 -56.46 20.42
N LEU A 24 6.44 -55.69 20.17
CA LEU A 24 5.61 -54.97 21.16
C LEU A 24 4.79 -53.87 20.45
N LEU A 25 3.47 -53.88 20.67
CA LEU A 25 2.55 -52.79 20.28
C LEU A 25 3.02 -51.43 20.84
N PRO A 26 2.77 -50.34 20.11
CA PRO A 26 1.68 -49.48 20.58
C PRO A 26 0.78 -48.95 19.46
N VAL A 27 -0.47 -48.75 19.88
CA VAL A 27 -1.52 -47.92 19.28
C VAL A 27 -0.95 -46.60 18.78
N VAL A 28 -0.85 -46.40 17.48
CA VAL A 28 -0.56 -45.09 16.90
C VAL A 28 -1.89 -44.41 16.61
N THR A 29 -2.26 -43.59 17.58
CA THR A 29 -3.35 -42.62 17.59
C THR A 29 -3.40 -41.86 16.26
N LEU A 30 -4.55 -41.92 15.58
CA LEU A 30 -4.90 -41.00 14.50
C LEU A 30 -4.82 -39.57 15.07
N TYR A 31 -3.72 -38.88 14.79
CA TYR A 31 -3.68 -37.43 14.92
C TYR A 31 -4.54 -36.87 13.78
N LEU A 32 -5.81 -36.60 14.07
CA LEU A 32 -6.58 -35.65 13.27
C LEU A 32 -5.82 -34.32 13.38
N ALA A 33 -5.11 -33.97 12.31
CA ALA A 33 -4.60 -32.63 12.14
C ALA A 33 -5.81 -31.71 12.07
N SER A 34 -6.07 -31.03 13.20
CA SER A 34 -6.93 -29.87 13.24
C SER A 34 -6.36 -28.88 12.24
N LEU A 35 -6.95 -28.81 11.05
CA LEU A 35 -6.88 -27.65 10.20
C LEU A 35 -7.42 -26.51 11.07
N ALA A 36 -6.52 -25.79 11.73
CA ALA A 36 -6.81 -24.47 12.21
C ALA A 36 -7.29 -23.73 10.96
N ALA A 37 -8.60 -23.58 10.86
CA ALA A 37 -9.18 -22.54 10.04
C ALA A 37 -8.68 -21.23 10.65
N CYS A 38 -7.45 -20.85 10.30
CA CYS A 38 -7.04 -19.46 10.22
C CYS A 38 -7.99 -18.87 9.19
N GLY A 39 -9.19 -18.52 9.65
CA GLY A 39 -10.05 -17.60 8.95
C GLY A 39 -9.21 -16.35 8.82
N SER A 40 -8.73 -16.09 7.60
CA SER A 40 -8.14 -14.83 7.22
C SER A 40 -9.19 -13.77 7.48
N GLN A 41 -9.25 -13.26 8.73
CA GLN A 41 -9.95 -12.03 9.03
C GLN A 41 -9.13 -10.96 8.32
N THR A 42 -9.51 -10.69 7.08
CA THR A 42 -9.09 -9.50 6.37
C THR A 42 -9.48 -8.34 7.26
N ALA A 43 -8.47 -7.69 7.85
CA ALA A 43 -8.72 -6.52 8.68
C ALA A 43 -9.55 -5.52 7.88
N PRO A 44 -10.50 -4.82 8.52
CA PRO A 44 -11.29 -3.83 7.81
C PRO A 44 -10.37 -2.79 7.14
N PRO A 45 -10.75 -2.27 5.96
CA PRO A 45 -9.99 -1.21 5.32
C PRO A 45 -9.91 0.00 6.25
N PRO A 46 -8.84 0.80 6.16
CA PRO A 46 -8.73 2.02 6.94
C PRO A 46 -9.92 2.96 6.66
N SER A 47 -10.37 3.69 7.67
CA SER A 47 -11.40 4.71 7.52
C SER A 47 -10.77 6.10 7.52
N ILE A 48 -11.30 6.98 6.70
CA ILE A 48 -11.00 8.42 6.73
C ILE A 48 -12.29 9.08 7.19
N PRO A 49 -12.31 9.92 8.25
CA PRO A 49 -13.53 10.63 8.68
C PRO A 49 -14.04 11.66 7.65
N ALA A 50 -15.33 12.01 7.69
CA ALA A 50 -15.93 12.93 6.71
C ALA A 50 -15.60 14.40 7.00
N ASP A 51 -15.11 14.65 8.19
CA ASP A 51 -14.67 15.91 8.78
C ASP A 51 -13.14 15.94 8.97
N ALA A 52 -12.39 15.02 8.34
CA ALA A 52 -10.93 14.95 8.46
C ALA A 52 -10.20 16.17 7.90
N VAL A 53 -10.88 16.97 7.07
CA VAL A 53 -10.38 18.23 6.52
C VAL A 53 -11.37 19.33 6.84
N GLN A 54 -10.97 20.30 7.66
CA GLN A 54 -11.88 21.35 8.11
C GLN A 54 -12.20 22.34 6.97
N GLY A 55 -13.45 22.77 6.90
CA GLY A 55 -13.90 23.74 5.91
C GLY A 55 -14.11 23.19 4.49
N LEU A 56 -13.86 21.90 4.26
CA LEU A 56 -14.20 21.21 3.02
C LEU A 56 -15.28 20.14 3.25
N ASN A 57 -16.00 19.78 2.19
CA ASN A 57 -17.01 18.74 2.24
C ASN A 57 -16.47 17.45 1.63
N ALA A 58 -16.66 16.32 2.31
CA ALA A 58 -16.41 15.01 1.73
C ALA A 58 -17.27 14.83 0.46
N SER A 59 -16.61 14.54 -0.66
CA SER A 59 -17.23 14.42 -1.98
C SER A 59 -17.35 12.96 -2.42
N SER A 60 -16.30 12.17 -2.22
CA SER A 60 -16.26 10.75 -2.60
C SER A 60 -15.47 9.93 -1.58
N THR A 61 -15.77 8.64 -1.50
CA THR A 61 -14.99 7.67 -0.74
C THR A 61 -14.89 6.39 -1.54
N ARG A 62 -13.70 5.82 -1.62
CA ARG A 62 -13.47 4.50 -2.22
C ARG A 62 -12.51 3.68 -1.37
N VAL A 63 -12.73 2.37 -1.38
CA VAL A 63 -11.72 1.40 -0.93
C VAL A 63 -10.75 1.22 -2.09
N LEU A 64 -9.46 1.16 -1.79
CA LEU A 64 -8.40 0.92 -2.75
C LEU A 64 -7.92 -0.53 -2.59
N ALA A 65 -7.91 -1.27 -3.69
CA ALA A 65 -7.12 -2.48 -3.85
C ALA A 65 -5.72 -2.11 -4.38
N ALA A 66 -4.80 -3.08 -4.43
CA ALA A 66 -3.44 -2.85 -4.93
C ALA A 66 -3.45 -2.30 -6.36
N ILE A 67 -4.35 -2.79 -7.22
CA ILE A 67 -4.48 -2.31 -8.60
C ILE A 67 -4.89 -0.83 -8.67
N ASP A 68 -5.76 -0.35 -7.77
CA ASP A 68 -6.18 1.06 -7.75
C ASP A 68 -5.04 2.00 -7.34
N VAL A 69 -4.08 1.50 -6.55
CA VAL A 69 -2.87 2.24 -6.16
C VAL A 69 -1.82 2.15 -7.28
N ALA A 70 -1.70 0.99 -7.92
CA ALA A 70 -0.79 0.77 -9.04
C ALA A 70 -1.09 1.69 -10.24
N ASP A 71 -2.37 2.01 -10.46
CA ASP A 71 -2.83 2.90 -11.54
C ASP A 71 -2.31 4.35 -11.41
N ASP A 72 -1.72 4.74 -10.27
CA ASP A 72 -1.07 6.05 -10.13
C ASP A 72 0.29 6.12 -10.84
N ALA A 73 0.90 4.97 -11.14
CA ALA A 73 2.23 4.89 -11.76
C ALA A 73 2.14 4.94 -13.29
N LEU A 74 3.18 5.46 -13.94
CA LEU A 74 3.35 5.35 -15.40
C LEU A 74 3.63 3.90 -15.82
N ALA A 75 4.21 3.11 -14.92
CA ALA A 75 4.42 1.67 -15.06
C ALA A 75 3.67 0.88 -13.97
N PRO A 76 2.36 0.63 -14.12
CA PRO A 76 1.54 -0.01 -13.09
C PRO A 76 2.04 -1.39 -12.63
N ASP A 77 2.64 -2.18 -13.53
CA ASP A 77 3.17 -3.50 -13.19
C ASP A 77 4.35 -3.44 -12.20
N GLU A 78 5.15 -2.37 -12.26
CA GLU A 78 6.27 -2.14 -11.35
C GLU A 78 5.75 -1.81 -9.94
N LEU A 79 4.82 -0.85 -9.83
CA LEU A 79 4.21 -0.51 -8.55
C LEU A 79 3.40 -1.68 -7.97
N THR A 80 2.74 -2.47 -8.82
CA THR A 80 2.05 -3.70 -8.37
C THR A 80 3.02 -4.65 -7.69
N SER A 81 4.19 -4.91 -8.30
CA SER A 81 5.22 -5.79 -7.72
C SER A 81 5.72 -5.26 -6.38
N ILE A 82 5.95 -3.93 -6.29
CA ILE A 82 6.35 -3.27 -5.03
C ILE A 82 5.27 -3.42 -3.96
N LEU A 83 3.99 -3.23 -4.29
CA LEU A 83 2.89 -3.37 -3.35
C LEU A 83 2.71 -4.81 -2.86
N GLU A 84 2.92 -5.79 -3.73
CA GLU A 84 2.90 -7.22 -3.38
C GLU A 84 4.05 -7.57 -2.42
N ASP A 85 5.28 -7.17 -2.75
CA ASP A 85 6.47 -7.39 -1.91
C ASP A 85 6.38 -6.65 -0.57
N ALA A 86 5.75 -5.47 -0.56
CA ALA A 86 5.46 -4.69 0.64
C ALA A 86 4.31 -5.26 1.48
N GLU A 87 3.67 -6.33 1.01
CA GLU A 87 2.52 -6.96 1.66
C GLU A 87 1.38 -5.95 1.91
N TYR A 88 1.06 -5.15 0.88
CA TYR A 88 -0.11 -4.29 0.88
C TYR A 88 -1.38 -5.09 1.18
N THR A 89 -2.25 -4.54 2.04
CA THR A 89 -3.46 -5.25 2.50
C THR A 89 -4.75 -4.61 2.01
N SER A 90 -4.84 -3.27 2.10
CA SER A 90 -6.04 -2.50 1.74
C SER A 90 -5.71 -1.01 1.81
N GLY A 91 -6.55 -0.20 1.19
CA GLY A 91 -6.48 1.25 1.35
C GLY A 91 -7.86 1.88 1.30
N ALA A 92 -7.90 3.16 1.63
CA ALA A 92 -9.06 4.00 1.42
C ALA A 92 -8.61 5.34 0.89
N GLU A 93 -9.43 5.91 0.01
CA GLU A 93 -9.32 7.28 -0.44
C GLU A 93 -10.59 8.02 -0.09
N ARG A 94 -10.43 9.27 0.34
CA ARG A 94 -11.50 10.24 0.41
C ARG A 94 -11.08 11.53 -0.26
N THR A 95 -11.93 12.01 -1.16
CA THR A 95 -11.76 13.34 -1.74
C THR A 95 -12.68 14.32 -1.04
N PHE A 96 -12.13 15.48 -0.68
CA PHE A 96 -12.81 16.63 -0.13
C PHE A 96 -12.82 17.75 -1.16
N THR A 97 -13.91 18.51 -1.22
CA THR A 97 -14.07 19.63 -2.16
C THR A 97 -14.71 20.83 -1.47
N GLY A 98 -14.38 22.03 -1.95
CA GLY A 98 -14.92 23.28 -1.45
C GLY A 98 -14.95 24.37 -2.52
N GLY A 99 -15.62 25.48 -2.21
CA GLY A 99 -15.72 26.64 -3.10
C GLY A 99 -14.61 27.68 -2.91
N GLY A 100 -13.63 27.43 -2.06
CA GLY A 100 -12.53 28.35 -1.76
C GLY A 100 -11.30 28.14 -2.64
N ASP A 101 -10.18 28.75 -2.23
CA ASP A 101 -8.91 28.69 -2.96
C ASP A 101 -8.15 27.36 -2.79
N ILE A 102 -8.56 26.53 -1.83
CA ILE A 102 -8.29 25.08 -1.86
C ILE A 102 -9.53 24.43 -2.46
N ARG A 103 -9.40 23.94 -3.69
CA ARG A 103 -10.53 23.40 -4.46
C ARG A 103 -10.80 21.95 -4.10
N SER A 104 -9.73 21.17 -3.93
CA SER A 104 -9.81 19.76 -3.61
C SER A 104 -8.64 19.30 -2.74
N VAL A 105 -8.93 18.38 -1.83
CA VAL A 105 -7.94 17.63 -1.07
C VAL A 105 -8.27 16.16 -1.20
N THR A 106 -7.32 15.36 -1.66
CA THR A 106 -7.44 13.90 -1.69
C THR A 106 -6.58 13.31 -0.59
N VAL A 107 -7.20 12.55 0.30
CA VAL A 107 -6.53 11.84 1.39
C VAL A 107 -6.56 10.36 1.06
N ARG A 108 -5.41 9.69 1.17
CA ARG A 108 -5.35 8.23 1.15
C ARG A 108 -4.74 7.71 2.43
N VAL A 109 -5.26 6.58 2.89
CA VAL A 109 -4.65 5.77 3.94
C VAL A 109 -4.44 4.38 3.36
N LEU A 110 -3.20 3.97 3.24
CA LEU A 110 -2.77 2.69 2.68
C LEU A 110 -2.24 1.82 3.82
N LYS A 111 -2.72 0.59 3.93
CA LYS A 111 -2.35 -0.33 5.01
C LYS A 111 -1.50 -1.46 4.48
N PHE A 112 -0.38 -1.67 5.15
CA PHE A 112 0.58 -2.74 4.87
C PHE A 112 0.61 -3.71 6.04
N ARG A 113 1.19 -4.90 5.83
CA ARG A 113 1.39 -5.86 6.92
C ARG A 113 2.39 -5.35 7.96
N SER A 114 3.34 -4.53 7.54
CA SER A 114 4.44 -4.04 8.37
C SER A 114 4.79 -2.58 8.05
N ALA A 115 5.43 -1.90 8.99
CA ALA A 115 5.96 -0.55 8.77
C ALA A 115 7.03 -0.51 7.67
N SER A 116 7.85 -1.56 7.55
CA SER A 116 8.84 -1.68 6.47
C SER A 116 8.20 -1.81 5.08
N GLY A 117 7.05 -2.50 4.99
CA GLY A 117 6.27 -2.53 3.75
C GLY A 117 5.77 -1.14 3.36
N GLY A 118 5.19 -0.41 4.31
CA GLY A 118 4.80 0.98 4.10
C GLY A 118 5.97 1.88 3.70
N GLN A 119 7.14 1.71 4.31
CA GLN A 119 8.33 2.46 3.95
C GLN A 119 8.77 2.20 2.50
N SER A 120 8.65 0.97 2.01
CA SER A 120 8.99 0.63 0.62
C SER A 120 8.12 1.40 -0.38
N TYR A 121 6.83 1.62 -0.05
CA TYR A 121 5.96 2.48 -0.85
C TYR A 121 6.36 3.97 -0.77
N LEU A 122 6.77 4.47 0.40
CA LEU A 122 7.25 5.85 0.53
C LEU A 122 8.55 6.09 -0.25
N ASP A 123 9.46 5.12 -0.25
CA ASP A 123 10.71 5.18 -1.02
C ASP A 123 10.41 5.18 -2.53
N TRP A 124 9.43 4.37 -2.97
CA TRP A 124 8.92 4.45 -4.34
C TRP A 124 8.34 5.84 -4.63
N LEU A 125 7.49 6.37 -3.75
CA LEU A 125 6.86 7.67 -3.93
C LEU A 125 7.89 8.82 -4.05
N ASP A 126 8.99 8.77 -3.29
CA ASP A 126 10.06 9.76 -3.36
C ASP A 126 10.75 9.78 -4.74
N GLY A 127 10.96 8.61 -5.34
CA GLY A 127 11.51 8.49 -6.69
C GLY A 127 10.51 8.79 -7.82
N HIS A 128 9.20 8.67 -7.55
CA HIS A 128 8.16 8.63 -8.58
C HIS A 128 7.03 9.65 -8.38
N ALA A 129 7.18 10.63 -7.50
CA ALA A 129 6.16 11.68 -7.28
C ALA A 129 5.79 12.42 -8.58
N GLY A 130 6.73 12.51 -9.53
CA GLY A 130 6.49 13.10 -10.85
C GLY A 130 5.61 12.26 -11.78
N GLU A 131 5.44 10.96 -11.52
CA GLU A 131 4.47 10.13 -12.24
C GLU A 131 3.04 10.51 -11.88
N ILE A 132 2.82 10.92 -10.63
CA ILE A 132 1.52 11.30 -10.08
C ILE A 132 1.18 12.76 -10.42
N LEU A 133 2.15 13.66 -10.24
CA LEU A 133 1.94 15.10 -10.35
C LEU A 133 2.40 15.71 -11.69
N GLY A 134 3.18 14.99 -12.50
CA GLY A 134 3.89 15.53 -13.65
C GLY A 134 5.26 16.11 -13.26
N THR A 135 5.67 17.24 -13.84
CA THR A 135 6.95 17.86 -13.46
C THR A 135 6.87 18.36 -12.02
N VAL A 136 7.68 17.79 -11.13
CA VAL A 136 7.72 18.11 -9.70
C VAL A 136 9.06 18.69 -9.28
N ASP A 137 8.99 19.63 -8.35
CA ASP A 137 10.13 20.02 -7.53
C ASP A 137 9.89 19.52 -6.10
N LEU A 138 10.94 18.99 -5.48
CA LEU A 138 10.94 18.82 -4.02
C LEU A 138 10.94 20.22 -3.41
N SER A 139 9.81 20.65 -2.86
CA SER A 139 9.68 22.00 -2.32
C SER A 139 10.28 22.10 -0.92
N THR A 140 9.89 21.18 -0.03
CA THR A 140 10.33 21.21 1.38
C THR A 140 10.11 19.86 2.07
N THR A 141 10.38 19.81 3.37
CA THR A 141 10.02 18.72 4.26
C THR A 141 9.25 19.27 5.46
N ILE A 142 8.08 18.70 5.75
CA ILE A 142 7.24 19.07 6.90
C ILE A 142 7.37 18.04 8.02
N GLY A 143 7.09 18.45 9.26
CA GLY A 143 7.06 17.56 10.42
C GLY A 143 5.63 17.15 10.77
N ILE A 144 5.39 15.84 10.93
CA ILE A 144 4.10 15.28 11.37
C ILE A 144 4.38 14.29 12.49
N ASP A 145 4.03 14.65 13.72
CA ASP A 145 4.28 13.87 14.94
C ASP A 145 5.72 13.30 15.03
N GLY A 146 6.70 14.16 14.72
CA GLY A 146 8.12 13.78 14.72
C GLY A 146 8.62 13.05 13.47
N ALA A 147 7.72 12.56 12.60
CA ALA A 147 8.07 12.07 11.28
C ALA A 147 8.36 13.23 10.32
N LYS A 148 9.29 13.01 9.39
CA LYS A 148 9.60 13.95 8.31
C LYS A 148 8.86 13.49 7.05
N ALA A 149 8.08 14.37 6.45
CA ALA A 149 7.33 14.10 5.24
C ALA A 149 7.78 15.06 4.12
N PRO A 150 8.38 14.56 3.03
CA PRO A 150 8.66 15.37 1.87
C PRO A 150 7.38 15.98 1.29
N VAL A 151 7.51 17.17 0.72
CA VAL A 151 6.42 17.86 0.01
C VAL A 151 6.86 18.09 -1.43
N TYR A 152 6.18 17.43 -2.36
CA TYR A 152 6.39 17.57 -3.80
C TYR A 152 5.37 18.58 -4.33
N GLY A 153 5.85 19.55 -5.12
CA GLY A 153 5.01 20.58 -5.71
C GLY A 153 5.06 20.54 -7.23
N HIS A 154 3.90 20.65 -7.85
CA HIS A 154 3.74 20.98 -9.25
C HIS A 154 3.14 22.39 -9.34
N LEU A 155 3.88 23.32 -9.96
CA LEU A 155 3.49 24.72 -10.08
C LEU A 155 3.08 25.05 -11.53
N PRO A 156 2.13 25.98 -11.72
CA PRO A 156 1.71 26.38 -13.06
C PRO A 156 2.87 26.85 -13.95
N GLY A 157 2.99 26.25 -15.14
CA GLY A 157 4.06 26.56 -16.10
C GLY A 157 3.74 27.75 -17.01
N GLY A 158 2.56 28.35 -16.86
CA GLY A 158 2.09 29.50 -17.65
C GLY A 158 1.54 29.17 -19.05
N CYS A 159 1.65 27.93 -19.50
CA CYS A 159 1.04 27.48 -20.77
C CYS A 159 -0.47 27.30 -20.67
N CYS A 160 -0.98 27.04 -19.47
CA CYS A 160 -2.39 26.76 -19.19
C CYS A 160 -2.94 27.79 -18.19
N PRO A 161 -3.73 28.80 -18.63
CA PRO A 161 -4.22 29.88 -17.75
C PRO A 161 -5.13 29.42 -16.58
N LYS A 162 -5.59 28.17 -16.59
CA LYS A 162 -6.44 27.59 -15.55
C LYS A 162 -5.73 26.55 -14.69
N GLU A 163 -4.45 26.31 -14.96
CA GLU A 163 -3.59 25.46 -14.14
C GLU A 163 -3.45 26.09 -12.76
N VAL A 164 -3.52 25.26 -11.74
CA VAL A 164 -3.39 25.67 -10.34
C VAL A 164 -2.31 24.82 -9.69
N PRO A 165 -1.66 25.32 -8.63
CA PRO A 165 -0.69 24.52 -7.89
C PRO A 165 -1.31 23.22 -7.37
N VAL A 166 -0.50 22.16 -7.40
CA VAL A 166 -0.81 20.86 -6.83
C VAL A 166 0.36 20.42 -5.97
N TYR A 167 0.07 19.98 -4.75
CA TYR A 167 1.08 19.51 -3.82
C TYR A 167 0.73 18.12 -3.30
N LEU A 168 1.75 17.28 -3.10
CA LEU A 168 1.63 15.93 -2.55
C LEU A 168 2.59 15.76 -1.39
N THR A 169 2.13 15.15 -0.32
CA THR A 169 2.98 14.68 0.78
C THR A 169 2.51 13.30 1.24
N GLY A 170 3.44 12.52 1.78
CA GLY A 170 3.18 11.20 2.33
C GLY A 170 4.05 10.92 3.56
N TRP A 171 3.50 10.22 4.54
CA TRP A 171 4.22 9.83 5.75
C TRP A 171 3.74 8.49 6.29
N SER A 172 4.58 7.87 7.14
CA SER A 172 4.26 6.64 7.84
C SER A 172 3.59 6.94 9.18
N ASP A 173 2.55 6.17 9.48
CA ASP A 173 1.89 6.02 10.77
C ASP A 173 1.87 4.51 11.11
N GLY A 174 3.03 4.02 11.54
CA GLY A 174 3.27 2.59 11.75
C GLY A 174 3.16 1.78 10.45
N ALA A 175 2.24 0.83 10.41
CA ALA A 175 1.96 0.00 9.22
C ALA A 175 1.02 0.69 8.21
N LYS A 176 0.61 1.93 8.47
CA LYS A 176 -0.20 2.75 7.56
C LYS A 176 0.69 3.80 6.90
N ILE A 177 0.43 4.07 5.63
CA ILE A 177 0.93 5.26 4.94
C ILE A 177 -0.25 6.19 4.71
N VAL A 178 -0.08 7.46 5.07
CA VAL A 178 -1.06 8.50 4.79
C VAL A 178 -0.48 9.41 3.72
N THR A 179 -1.26 9.69 2.67
CA THR A 179 -0.91 10.70 1.68
C THR A 179 -1.99 11.76 1.58
N VAL A 180 -1.55 13.00 1.32
CA VAL A 180 -2.42 14.16 1.13
C VAL A 180 -2.01 14.87 -0.15
N LEU A 181 -2.94 14.93 -1.10
CA LEU A 181 -2.81 15.69 -2.34
C LEU A 181 -3.72 16.92 -2.26
N VAL A 182 -3.15 18.10 -2.38
CA VAL A 182 -3.84 19.40 -2.25
C VAL A 182 -3.82 20.10 -3.59
N LEU A 183 -4.98 20.54 -4.06
CA LEU A 183 -5.14 21.22 -5.34
C LEU A 183 -5.92 22.53 -5.19
N GLY A 184 -5.35 23.63 -5.66
CA GLY A 184 -6.04 24.93 -5.71
C GLY A 184 -5.11 26.14 -5.75
N PRO A 185 -5.64 27.34 -6.09
CA PRO A 185 -4.85 28.57 -6.13
C PRO A 185 -4.09 28.94 -4.86
N ALA A 186 -4.58 28.52 -3.68
CA ALA A 186 -3.91 28.72 -2.40
C ALA A 186 -3.16 27.49 -1.89
N ALA A 187 -2.97 26.46 -2.73
CA ALA A 187 -2.15 25.33 -2.36
C ALA A 187 -0.68 25.79 -2.32
N ASP A 188 -0.07 25.67 -1.15
CA ASP A 188 1.34 25.96 -0.86
C ASP A 188 1.85 25.01 0.25
N GLU A 189 3.13 25.09 0.61
CA GLU A 189 3.71 24.18 1.61
C GLU A 189 3.07 24.33 3.00
N ARG A 190 2.58 25.54 3.34
CA ARG A 190 1.96 25.82 4.63
C ARG A 190 0.55 25.22 4.70
N ALA A 191 -0.22 25.35 3.63
CA ALA A 191 -1.53 24.74 3.50
C ALA A 191 -1.41 23.21 3.62
N VAL A 192 -0.42 22.61 2.93
CA VAL A 192 -0.14 21.17 3.03
C VAL A 192 0.22 20.78 4.46
N ALA A 193 1.11 21.51 5.13
CA ALA A 193 1.48 21.23 6.51
C ALA A 193 0.27 21.26 7.48
N SER A 194 -0.61 22.28 7.33
CA SER A 194 -1.81 22.42 8.15
C SER A 194 -2.79 21.26 7.91
N LEU A 195 -3.06 20.96 6.63
CA LEU A 195 -3.97 19.88 6.23
C LEU A 195 -3.46 18.51 6.66
N ALA A 196 -2.16 18.26 6.51
CA ALA A 196 -1.57 16.99 6.92
C ALA A 196 -1.65 16.80 8.45
N ALA A 197 -1.49 17.86 9.24
CA ALA A 197 -1.69 17.82 10.69
C ALA A 197 -3.16 17.64 11.11
N GLU A 198 -4.13 18.17 10.34
CA GLU A 198 -5.56 17.89 10.52
C GLU A 198 -5.88 16.42 10.23
N VAL A 199 -5.44 15.92 9.07
CA VAL A 199 -5.66 14.54 8.65
C VAL A 199 -5.04 13.57 9.64
N HIS A 200 -3.79 13.78 10.05
CA HIS A 200 -3.12 12.91 11.02
C HIS A 200 -3.90 12.79 12.33
N ARG A 201 -4.43 13.90 12.87
CA ARG A 201 -5.29 13.86 14.07
C ARG A 201 -6.59 13.12 13.84
N ALA A 202 -7.19 13.26 12.66
CA ALA A 202 -8.46 12.61 12.32
C ALA A 202 -8.29 11.10 12.09
N THR A 203 -7.18 10.66 11.50
CA THR A 203 -6.94 9.25 11.16
C THR A 203 -6.23 8.46 12.27
N GLY A 204 -5.47 9.12 13.15
CA GLY A 204 -4.76 8.48 14.26
C GLY A 204 -5.64 8.11 15.46
N GLY A 205 -6.88 8.59 15.52
CA GLY A 205 -7.75 8.48 16.71
C GLY A 205 -8.61 7.22 16.85
N SER A 206 -8.53 6.22 15.97
CA SER A 206 -9.57 5.16 15.90
C SER A 206 -9.16 3.73 16.31
N GLU A 207 -8.01 3.52 16.96
CA GLU A 207 -7.58 2.17 17.39
C GLU A 207 -7.70 1.92 18.91
N GLY A 208 -8.43 2.78 19.64
CA GLY A 208 -8.48 2.77 21.10
C GLY A 208 -9.82 2.52 21.80
N ASP A 209 -10.94 2.30 21.10
CA ASP A 209 -12.23 1.98 21.73
C ASP A 209 -12.79 0.67 21.16
N ALA A 210 -12.36 -0.45 21.76
CA ALA A 210 -12.99 -1.76 21.63
C ALA A 210 -13.38 -2.28 23.02
#